data_AF-A0A1S1K0K0-F1
#
_entry.id   AF-A0A1S1K0K0-F1
#
_cell.length_a   1.000
_cell.length_b   1.000
_cell.length_c   1.000
_cell.angle_alpha   90.00
_cell.angle_beta   90.00
_cell.angle_gamma   90.00
#
_symmetry.space_group_name_H-M   'P 1'
#
loop_
_entity.id
_entity.type
_entity.pdbx_description
1 polymer ?
#
loop_
_entity_poly.entity_id
_entity_poly.type
_entity_poly.pdbx_seq_one_letter_code
_entity_poly.pdbx_strand_id
1 'polypeptide(L)' 'MKRRALLELVVAAVAAVGCVLSWLAASSTIEVAPVLDGEPSTTTISYSAPLLVLALVLAGLAGVLIVLGIARLRR' A
#
# COMPACT_ATOMS: atom_id res chain seq x y z
N MET A 1 -4.26 29.52 -5.25
CA MET A 1 -4.22 28.61 -4.07
C MET A 1 -5.02 27.33 -4.28
N LYS A 2 -6.34 27.41 -4.56
CA LYS A 2 -7.23 26.23 -4.68
C LYS A 2 -6.79 25.16 -5.70
N ARG A 3 -6.31 25.54 -6.89
CA ARG A 3 -5.82 24.58 -7.91
C ARG A 3 -4.64 23.73 -7.43
N ARG A 4 -3.72 24.30 -6.64
CA ARG A 4 -2.58 23.58 -6.06
C ARG A 4 -3.04 22.58 -5.00
N ALA A 5 -3.98 22.99 -4.13
CA ALA A 5 -4.58 22.09 -3.14
C ALA A 5 -5.32 20.91 -3.81
N LEU A 6 -6.03 21.18 -4.91
CA LEU A 6 -6.72 20.13 -5.66
C LEU A 6 -5.74 19.16 -6.32
N LEU A 7 -4.63 19.66 -6.88
CA LEU A 7 -3.52 18.83 -7.38
C LEU A 7 -2.88 17.98 -6.27
N GLU A 8 -2.60 18.57 -5.10
CA GLU A 8 -2.04 17.84 -3.93
C GLU A 8 -2.95 16.68 -3.52
N LEU A 9 -4.27 16.89 -3.49
CA LEU A 9 -5.26 15.85 -3.17
C LEU A 9 -5.35 14.76 -4.25
N VAL A 10 -5.30 15.13 -5.54
CA VAL A 10 -5.31 14.15 -6.64
C VAL A 10 -4.06 13.27 -6.56
N VAL A 11 -2.88 13.87 -6.36
CA VAL A 11 -1.62 13.09 -6.22
C VAL A 11 -1.69 12.20 -4.99
N ALA A 12 -2.26 12.68 -3.88
CA ALA A 12 -2.45 11.86 -2.69
C ALA A 12 -3.38 10.67 -2.93
N ALA A 13 -4.47 10.87 -3.68
CA ALA A 13 -5.39 9.79 -4.03
C ALA A 13 -4.71 8.74 -4.91
N VAL A 14 -3.91 9.15 -5.90
CA VAL A 14 -3.12 8.22 -6.73
C VAL A 14 -2.12 7.44 -5.89
N ALA A 15 -1.42 8.11 -4.96
CA ALA A 15 -0.50 7.45 -4.04
C ALA A 15 -1.21 6.43 -3.13
N ALA A 16 -2.39 6.76 -2.61
CA ALA A 16 -3.20 5.86 -1.81
C ALA A 16 -3.63 4.61 -2.60
N VAL A 17 -4.06 4.78 -3.86
CA VAL A 17 -4.39 3.65 -4.74
C VAL A 17 -3.14 2.77 -4.98
N GLY A 18 -1.99 3.38 -5.30
CA GLY A 18 -0.74 2.64 -5.48
C GLY A 18 -0.30 1.88 -4.23
N CYS A 19 -0.52 2.45 -3.03
CA CYS A 19 -0.27 1.78 -1.75
C CYS A 19 -1.11 0.51 -1.63
N VAL A 20 -2.41 0.59 -1.88
CA VAL A 20 -3.34 -0.55 -1.79
C VAL A 20 -2.95 -1.64 -2.79
N LEU A 21 -2.67 -1.26 -4.04
CA LEU A 21 -2.25 -2.22 -5.07
C LEU A 21 -0.92 -2.90 -4.72
N SER A 22 0.05 -2.14 -4.19
CA SER A 22 1.34 -2.70 -3.77
C SER A 22 1.19 -3.65 -2.58
N TRP A 23 0.31 -3.33 -1.62
CA TRP A 23 0.01 -4.21 -0.50
C TRP A 23 -0.64 -5.53 -0.95
N LEU A 24 -1.64 -5.45 -1.83
CA LEU A 24 -2.30 -6.63 -2.39
C LEU A 24 -1.33 -7.50 -3.19
N ALA A 25 -0.44 -6.89 -3.97
CA ALA A 25 0.59 -7.60 -4.72
C ALA A 25 1.72 -8.15 -3.83
N ALA A 26 1.91 -7.59 -2.62
CA ALA A 26 2.95 -8.04 -1.71
C ALA A 26 2.64 -9.43 -1.13
N SER A 27 1.36 -9.78 -0.95
CA SER A 27 0.95 -11.10 -0.46
C SER A 27 0.85 -12.10 -1.61
N SER A 28 1.69 -13.12 -1.60
CA SER A 28 1.53 -14.29 -2.44
C SER A 28 1.27 -15.50 -1.56
N THR A 29 0.10 -16.14 -1.75
CA THR A 29 -0.24 -17.41 -1.09
C THR A 29 0.49 -18.51 -1.83
N ILE A 30 1.46 -19.14 -1.17
CA ILE A 30 2.15 -20.30 -1.70
C ILE A 30 1.69 -21.49 -0.86
N GLU A 31 1.11 -22.49 -1.52
CA GLU A 31 0.88 -23.78 -0.88
C GLU A 31 2.22 -24.48 -0.72
N VAL A 32 2.62 -24.69 0.53
CA VAL A 32 3.83 -25.42 0.86
C VAL A 32 3.46 -26.90 0.92
N ALA A 33 4.12 -27.73 0.10
CA ALA A 33 3.93 -29.17 0.12
C ALA A 33 4.28 -29.73 1.53
N PRO A 34 3.48 -30.65 2.09
CA PRO A 34 3.73 -31.23 3.41
C PRO A 34 5.12 -31.88 3.48
N VAL A 35 5.81 -31.70 4.61
CA VAL A 35 7.15 -32.29 4.82
C VAL A 35 7.05 -33.79 5.16
N LEU A 36 5.88 -34.25 5.63
CA LEU A 36 5.59 -35.63 6.01
C LEU A 36 4.24 -36.10 5.41
N ASP A 37 4.17 -37.36 5.00
CA ASP A 37 2.93 -37.98 4.51
C ASP A 37 1.87 -38.01 5.63
N GLY A 38 0.73 -37.33 5.42
CA GLY A 38 -0.42 -37.32 6.33
C GLY A 38 -0.64 -36.05 7.15
N GLU A 39 0.21 -35.02 7.01
CA GLU A 39 0.06 -33.74 7.73
C GLU A 39 -0.84 -32.76 6.95
N PRO A 40 -1.81 -32.06 7.59
CA PRO A 40 -2.63 -31.08 6.90
C PRO A 40 -1.77 -29.94 6.34
N SER A 41 -2.01 -29.60 5.07
CA SER A 41 -1.30 -28.55 4.35
C SER A 41 -1.26 -27.25 5.15
N THR A 42 -0.06 -26.78 5.47
CA THR A 42 0.14 -25.50 6.16
C THR A 42 0.20 -24.37 5.14
N THR A 43 -0.84 -23.53 5.11
CA THR A 43 -0.88 -22.34 4.25
C THR A 43 0.10 -21.29 4.78
N THR A 44 1.16 -20.98 4.03
CA THR A 44 2.11 -19.92 4.39
C THR A 44 1.89 -18.72 3.47
N ILE A 45 1.65 -17.54 4.07
CA ILE A 45 1.57 -16.29 3.32
C ILE A 45 3.00 -15.75 3.17
N SER A 46 3.51 -15.74 1.95
CA SER A 46 4.80 -15.11 1.64
C SER A 46 4.57 -13.63 1.34
N TYR A 47 5.38 -12.76 1.95
CA TYR A 47 5.33 -11.32 1.71
C TYR A 47 6.57 -10.88 0.92
N SER A 48 6.36 -10.19 -0.19
CA SER A 48 7.41 -9.53 -0.96
C SER A 48 7.86 -8.27 -0.23
N ALA A 49 9.07 -8.30 0.36
CA ALA A 49 9.63 -7.14 1.07
C ALA A 49 9.72 -5.86 0.21
N PRO A 50 10.11 -5.90 -1.08
CA PRO A 50 10.12 -4.70 -1.93
C PRO A 50 8.73 -4.07 -2.11
N LEU A 51 7.69 -4.88 -2.30
CA LEU A 51 6.32 -4.38 -2.48
C LEU A 51 5.74 -3.84 -1.17
N LEU A 52 6.10 -4.46 -0.04
CA LEU A 52 5.72 -3.96 1.28
C LEU A 52 6.33 -2.58 1.56
N VAL A 53 7.62 -2.40 1.26
CA VAL A 53 8.30 -1.10 1.41
C VAL A 53 7.68 -0.06 0.49
N LEU A 54 7.40 -0.41 -0.77
CA LEU A 54 6.73 0.49 -1.71
C LEU A 54 5.35 0.94 -1.19
N ALA A 55 4.55 0.00 -0.66
CA ALA A 55 3.25 0.31 -0.06
C ALA A 55 3.38 1.32 1.10
N LEU A 56 4.33 1.10 2.03
CA LEU A 56 4.55 1.98 3.17
C LEU A 56 5.02 3.38 2.77
N VAL A 57 5.90 3.49 1.77
CA VAL A 57 6.35 4.79 1.24
C VAL A 57 5.18 5.55 0.61
N LEU A 58 4.36 4.88 -0.19
CA LEU A 58 3.17 5.48 -0.80
C LEU A 58 2.13 5.91 0.25
N ALA A 59 1.95 5.13 1.31
CA ALA A 59 1.08 5.49 2.44
C ALA A 59 1.57 6.78 3.12
N GLY A 60 2.88 6.89 3.40
CA GLY A 60 3.48 8.08 3.98
C GLY A 60 3.30 9.32 3.11
N LEU A 61 3.57 9.20 1.81
CA LEU A 61 3.38 10.29 0.83
C LEU A 61 1.91 10.73 0.76
N ALA A 62 0.98 9.78 0.69
CA ALA A 62 -0.46 10.08 0.66
C ALA A 62 -0.88 10.84 1.93
N GLY A 63 -0.45 10.40 3.11
CA GLY A 63 -0.76 11.05 4.39
C GLY A 63 -0.27 12.51 4.42
N VAL A 64 0.99 12.76 4.05
CA VAL A 64 1.56 14.12 4.03
C VAL A 64 0.81 15.03 3.04
N LEU A 65 0.55 14.55 1.82
CA LEU A 65 -0.13 15.34 0.79
C LEU A 65 -1.59 15.64 1.16
N ILE A 66 -2.30 14.71 1.81
CA ILE A 66 -3.65 14.96 2.35
C ILE A 66 -3.62 16.10 3.36
N VAL A 67 -2.69 16.05 4.33
CA VAL A 67 -2.58 17.09 5.37
C VAL A 67 -2.29 18.45 4.75
N LEU A 68 -1.32 18.53 3.83
CA LEU A 68 -0.96 19.77 3.15
C LEU A 68 -2.11 20.31 2.29
N GLY A 69 -2.76 19.44 1.52
CA GLY A 69 -3.89 19.81 0.67
C GLY A 69 -5.07 20.37 1.47
N ILE A 70 -5.43 19.71 2.58
CA ILE A 70 -6.50 20.17 3.48
C ILE A 70 -6.10 21.49 4.15
N ALA A 71 -4.87 21.61 4.69
CA ALA A 71 -4.40 22.83 5.32
C ALA A 71 -4.43 24.03 4.35
N ARG A 72 -4.08 23.80 3.08
CA ARG A 72 -4.11 24.83 2.03
C ARG A 72 -5.52 25.16 1.54
N LEU A 73 -6.47 24.22 1.65
CA LEU A 73 -7.88 24.48 1.33
C LEU A 73 -8.60 25.27 2.43
N ARG A 74 -8.11 25.17 3.67
CA ARG A 74 -8.61 25.90 4.85
C ARG A 74 -8.03 27.31 5.00
N ARG A 75 -6.94 27.64 4.31
CA ARG A 75 -6.37 28.99 4.22
C ARG A 75 -6.99 29.77 3.06
#